data_AF-A0A1Q5LF19-F1
#
_entry.id   AF-A0A1Q5LF19-F1
#
_cell.length_a   1.000
_cell.length_b   1.000
_cell.length_c   1.000
_cell.angle_alpha   90.00
_cell.angle_beta   90.00
_cell.angle_gamma   90.00
#
_symmetry.space_group_name_H-M   'P 1'
#
loop_
_entity.id
_entity.type
_entity.pdbx_description
1 polymer ?
#
loop_
_entity_poly.entity_id
_entity_poly.type
_entity_poly.pdbx_seq_one_letter_code
_entity_poly.pdbx_strand_id
1 'polypeptide(L)'
;MTTAETTTADGREDAPESAPVRKSPPRWWRLLGRDRAAAVGAVVLSLVVLVALFGRLFIGDHAQRQDLDASLRAPSLSDGFHGLLGTDVLGRSVLARLIDAAATTLSVAVPAVLCSLVIGSAIGLWAGYHGGRRESVAMRVADVILSFPSLLIAVVVLYVFSPSATNIVLILAVARIPVYLRTSRAEAAELRSRLFVDAARTFGTPSRSIIYRHILPIALPTLLTVATLDFCFVMLTESSLSFLGIGIQPPDVSWGLMVAQGRQYLQTAWWITVLPGLAIVLTTVSATVLAAWARIATDPAQRWRLTLPRKRRGASAAVPPEMIP
;
A
#
# COMPACT_ATOMS: atom_id res chain seq x y z
N MET A 1 51.83 63.43 -28.04
CA MET A 1 51.96 62.85 -29.39
C MET A 1 52.36 61.40 -29.19
N THR A 2 51.46 60.43 -29.03
CA THR A 2 50.38 59.93 -29.92
C THR A 2 50.95 59.19 -31.12
N THR A 3 50.79 57.85 -31.14
CA THR A 3 50.20 56.95 -32.18
C THR A 3 50.63 55.50 -31.86
N ALA A 4 49.70 54.61 -31.49
CA ALA A 4 48.87 53.73 -32.35
C ALA A 4 49.59 52.40 -32.67
N GLU A 5 49.16 51.31 -32.03
CA GLU A 5 48.34 50.22 -32.61
C GLU A 5 49.17 49.10 -33.26
N THR A 6 49.15 47.91 -32.66
CA THR A 6 48.73 46.71 -33.40
C THR A 6 48.16 45.67 -32.45
N THR A 7 46.83 45.56 -32.47
CA THR A 7 46.01 44.52 -31.86
C THR A 7 46.18 43.23 -32.65
N THR A 8 46.69 42.17 -32.04
CA THR A 8 46.47 40.79 -32.50
C THR A 8 45.25 40.23 -31.78
N ALA A 9 44.16 40.12 -32.53
CA ALA A 9 42.94 39.45 -32.13
C ALA A 9 43.19 37.94 -31.98
N ASP A 10 43.15 37.44 -30.74
CA ASP A 10 42.91 36.02 -30.47
C ASP A 10 41.41 35.85 -30.20
N GLY A 11 40.67 35.55 -31.26
CA GLY A 11 39.26 35.22 -31.21
C GLY A 11 39.07 33.83 -30.60
N ARG A 12 39.06 33.76 -29.27
CA ARG A 12 38.39 32.67 -28.55
C ARG A 12 36.93 33.06 -28.41
N GLU A 13 36.12 32.61 -29.37
CA GLU A 13 34.69 32.53 -29.19
C GLU A 13 34.42 31.63 -27.97
N ASP A 14 33.97 32.25 -26.87
CA ASP A 14 33.33 31.57 -25.77
C ASP A 14 32.13 30.79 -26.33
N ALA A 15 32.32 29.49 -26.56
CA ALA A 15 31.23 28.59 -26.89
C ALA A 15 30.17 28.68 -25.79
N PRO A 16 28.89 28.96 -26.11
CA PRO A 16 27.87 29.14 -25.09
C PRO A 16 27.73 27.83 -24.31
N GLU A 17 28.02 27.89 -23.01
CA GLU A 17 27.82 26.82 -22.05
C GLU A 17 26.39 26.28 -22.23
N SER A 18 26.29 25.08 -22.81
CA SER A 18 25.01 24.51 -23.20
C SER A 18 24.15 24.36 -21.95
N ALA A 19 23.12 25.20 -21.82
CA ALA A 19 22.19 25.18 -20.71
C ALA A 19 21.74 23.73 -20.45
N PRO A 20 21.74 23.24 -19.20
CA PRO A 20 21.40 21.85 -18.92
C PRO A 20 19.97 21.61 -19.41
N VAL A 21 19.85 20.76 -20.44
CA VAL A 21 18.56 20.34 -21.00
C VAL A 21 17.74 19.78 -19.83
N ARG A 22 16.72 20.54 -19.39
CA ARG A 22 15.74 20.08 -18.39
C ARG A 22 14.98 18.91 -19.00
N LYS A 23 15.54 17.70 -18.91
CA LYS A 23 14.86 16.47 -19.32
C LYS A 23 13.61 16.36 -18.46
N SER A 24 12.44 16.50 -19.09
CA SER A 24 11.15 16.39 -18.41
C SER A 24 11.16 15.14 -17.54
N PRO A 25 10.64 15.21 -16.30
CA PRO A 25 10.65 14.08 -15.40
C PRO A 25 10.00 12.88 -16.13
N PRO A 26 10.67 11.73 -16.22
CA PRO A 26 10.10 10.60 -16.94
C PRO A 26 8.74 10.25 -16.34
N ARG A 27 7.71 10.21 -17.19
CA ARG A 27 6.34 9.82 -16.83
C ARG A 27 6.40 8.49 -16.06
N TRP A 28 5.74 8.44 -14.90
CA TRP A 28 5.81 7.30 -13.97
C TRP A 28 5.45 5.96 -14.65
N TRP A 29 4.51 5.97 -15.59
CA TRP A 29 4.14 4.81 -16.42
C TRP A 29 5.31 4.25 -17.25
N ARG A 30 6.19 5.09 -17.78
CA ARG A 30 7.39 4.64 -18.51
C ARG A 30 8.46 4.06 -17.58
N LEU A 31 8.51 4.51 -16.33
CA LEU A 31 9.39 3.95 -15.30
C LEU A 31 8.86 2.60 -14.79
N LEU A 32 7.55 2.45 -14.70
CA LEU A 32 6.90 1.19 -14.31
C LEU A 32 7.16 0.10 -15.35
N GLY A 33 7.01 0.42 -16.65
CA GLY A 33 7.29 -0.52 -17.74
C GLY A 33 8.76 -0.97 -17.85
N ARG A 34 9.70 -0.31 -17.16
CA ARG A 34 11.11 -0.75 -17.09
C ARG A 34 11.36 -1.82 -16.05
N ASP A 35 10.48 -1.97 -15.06
CA ASP A 35 10.54 -3.01 -14.05
C ASP A 35 9.42 -4.03 -14.31
N ARG A 36 9.78 -5.20 -14.85
CA ARG A 36 8.80 -6.23 -15.21
C ARG A 36 8.02 -6.73 -13.99
N ALA A 37 8.67 -6.82 -12.83
CA ALA A 37 7.99 -7.30 -11.61
C ALA A 37 6.95 -6.27 -11.14
N ALA A 38 7.32 -4.99 -11.12
CA ALA A 38 6.40 -3.91 -10.77
C ALA A 38 5.26 -3.76 -11.77
N ALA A 39 5.53 -3.92 -13.07
CA ALA A 39 4.50 -3.88 -14.10
C ALA A 39 3.49 -5.02 -13.96
N VAL A 40 3.95 -6.26 -13.74
CA VAL A 40 3.06 -7.42 -13.49
C VAL A 40 2.24 -7.20 -12.22
N GLY A 41 2.88 -6.77 -11.13
CA GLY A 41 2.17 -6.48 -9.88
C GLY A 41 1.10 -5.39 -10.05
N ALA A 42 1.40 -4.32 -10.80
CA ALA A 42 0.43 -3.28 -11.10
C ALA A 42 -0.75 -3.80 -11.92
N VAL A 43 -0.52 -4.65 -12.92
CA VAL A 43 -1.60 -5.25 -13.73
C VAL A 43 -2.49 -6.15 -12.86
N VAL A 44 -1.89 -7.01 -12.04
CA VAL A 44 -2.64 -7.91 -11.15
C VAL A 44 -3.46 -7.12 -10.13
N LEU A 45 -2.88 -6.12 -9.47
CA LEU A 45 -3.64 -5.27 -8.55
C LEU A 45 -4.75 -4.49 -9.23
N SER A 46 -4.49 -3.96 -10.43
CA SER A 46 -5.50 -3.25 -11.20
C SER A 46 -6.66 -4.17 -11.54
N LEU A 47 -6.37 -5.41 -11.95
CA LEU A 47 -7.40 -6.42 -12.19
C LEU A 47 -8.19 -6.74 -10.92
N VAL A 48 -7.53 -6.94 -9.78
CA VAL A 48 -8.19 -7.19 -8.49
C VAL A 48 -9.12 -6.03 -8.11
N VAL A 49 -8.67 -4.78 -8.27
CA VAL A 49 -9.48 -3.59 -7.99
C VAL A 49 -10.66 -3.51 -8.97
N LEU A 50 -10.47 -3.78 -10.25
CA LEU A 50 -11.56 -3.80 -11.23
C LEU A 50 -12.59 -4.89 -10.90
N VAL A 51 -12.14 -6.08 -10.51
CA VAL A 51 -13.00 -7.19 -10.07
C VAL A 51 -13.75 -6.81 -8.79
N ALA A 52 -13.09 -6.16 -7.83
CA ALA A 52 -13.73 -5.70 -6.59
C ALA A 52 -14.79 -4.61 -6.83
N LEU A 53 -14.56 -3.68 -7.77
CA LEU A 53 -15.48 -2.58 -8.05
C LEU A 53 -16.64 -2.98 -8.96
N PHE A 54 -16.35 -3.72 -10.03
CA PHE A 54 -17.32 -4.04 -11.08
C PHE A 54 -17.81 -5.48 -11.03
N GLY A 55 -17.15 -6.38 -10.31
CA GLY A 55 -17.49 -7.79 -10.28
C GLY A 55 -18.90 -8.09 -9.79
N ARG A 56 -19.38 -7.34 -8.79
CA ARG A 56 -20.76 -7.45 -8.29
C ARG A 56 -21.81 -7.15 -9.37
N LEU A 57 -21.50 -6.26 -10.32
CA LEU A 57 -22.40 -5.92 -11.43
C LEU A 57 -22.59 -7.09 -12.40
N PHE A 58 -21.57 -7.94 -12.58
CA PHE A 58 -21.60 -9.07 -13.51
C PHE A 58 -22.16 -10.36 -12.89
N ILE A 59 -22.16 -10.48 -11.56
CA ILE A 59 -22.48 -11.74 -10.87
C ILE A 59 -23.91 -11.79 -10.34
N GLY A 60 -24.52 -10.65 -9.99
CA GLY A 60 -25.86 -10.64 -9.37
C GLY A 60 -25.92 -11.61 -8.18
N ASP A 61 -27.00 -12.41 -8.10
CA ASP A 61 -27.22 -13.35 -6.99
C ASP A 61 -26.42 -14.66 -7.10
N HIS A 62 -25.65 -14.88 -8.17
CA HIS A 62 -24.96 -16.17 -8.40
C HIS A 62 -23.95 -16.54 -7.31
N ALA A 63 -23.45 -15.58 -6.53
CA ALA A 63 -22.58 -15.85 -5.38
C ALA A 63 -23.32 -16.48 -4.19
N GLN A 64 -24.64 -16.25 -4.09
CA GLN A 64 -25.48 -16.70 -2.98
C GLN A 64 -26.46 -17.82 -3.36
N ARG A 65 -26.75 -17.99 -4.65
CA ARG A 65 -27.60 -19.09 -5.16
C ARG A 65 -27.02 -20.45 -4.76
N GLN A 66 -27.85 -21.25 -4.09
CA GLN A 66 -27.51 -22.60 -3.63
C GLN A 66 -28.15 -23.63 -4.54
N ASP A 67 -27.41 -24.68 -4.85
CA ASP A 67 -27.85 -25.82 -5.65
C ASP A 67 -27.25 -27.10 -5.06
N LEU A 68 -27.97 -27.76 -4.17
CA LEU A 68 -27.44 -28.90 -3.42
C LEU A 68 -27.09 -30.09 -4.34
N ASP A 69 -27.74 -30.21 -5.50
CA ASP A 69 -27.43 -31.23 -6.50
C ASP A 69 -26.08 -30.97 -7.20
N ALA A 70 -25.61 -29.72 -7.13
CA ALA A 70 -24.30 -29.30 -7.59
C ALA A 70 -23.26 -29.18 -6.46
N SER A 71 -23.47 -29.78 -5.29
CA SER A 71 -22.51 -29.74 -4.19
C SER A 71 -21.16 -30.39 -4.55
N LEU A 72 -20.06 -29.72 -4.22
CA LEU A 72 -18.68 -30.22 -4.37
C LEU A 72 -18.32 -30.71 -5.79
N ARG A 73 -18.93 -30.13 -6.83
CA ARG A 73 -18.55 -30.44 -8.21
C ARG A 73 -17.19 -29.84 -8.54
N ALA A 74 -16.34 -30.68 -9.13
CA ALA A 74 -15.02 -30.27 -9.58
C ALA A 74 -15.10 -29.18 -10.67
N PRO A 75 -14.05 -28.36 -10.81
CA PRO A 75 -13.96 -27.36 -11.88
C PRO A 75 -14.23 -27.99 -13.24
N SER A 76 -15.26 -27.50 -13.91
CA SER A 76 -15.71 -28.03 -15.19
C SER A 76 -16.21 -26.91 -16.10
N LEU A 77 -16.04 -27.11 -17.40
CA LEU A 77 -16.57 -26.20 -18.43
C LEU A 77 -18.03 -26.53 -18.80
N SER A 78 -18.58 -27.65 -18.34
CA SER A 78 -19.94 -28.11 -18.68
C SER A 78 -21.02 -27.17 -18.17
N ASP A 79 -20.82 -26.60 -16.98
CA ASP A 79 -21.81 -25.77 -16.29
C ASP A 79 -21.55 -24.26 -16.56
N GLY A 80 -20.73 -23.95 -17.58
CA GLY A 80 -20.39 -22.58 -17.99
C GLY A 80 -19.71 -21.77 -16.89
N PHE A 81 -20.12 -20.51 -16.74
CA PHE A 81 -19.56 -19.59 -15.73
C PHE A 81 -19.76 -20.08 -14.29
N HIS A 82 -20.79 -20.90 -14.05
CA HIS A 82 -21.12 -21.42 -12.72
C HIS A 82 -20.09 -22.46 -12.24
N GLY A 83 -19.70 -23.39 -13.11
CA GLY A 83 -18.79 -24.51 -12.79
C GLY A 83 -17.30 -24.25 -13.06
N LEU A 84 -16.93 -23.09 -13.63
CA LEU A 84 -15.58 -22.84 -14.13
C LEU A 84 -14.47 -23.08 -13.10
N LEU A 85 -14.71 -22.67 -11.84
CA LEU A 85 -13.79 -22.89 -10.71
C LEU A 85 -14.34 -23.90 -9.69
N GLY A 86 -15.35 -24.69 -10.11
CA GLY A 86 -16.06 -25.64 -9.27
C GLY A 86 -17.10 -24.98 -8.35
N THR A 87 -17.75 -25.81 -7.56
CA THR A 87 -18.77 -25.40 -6.59
C THR A 87 -18.35 -25.71 -5.16
N ASP A 88 -18.98 -25.04 -4.21
CA ASP A 88 -18.79 -25.28 -2.78
C ASP A 88 -19.76 -26.35 -2.21
N VAL A 89 -19.74 -26.54 -0.89
CA VAL A 89 -20.59 -27.51 -0.16
C VAL A 89 -22.08 -27.26 -0.36
N LEU A 90 -22.46 -26.01 -0.63
CA LEU A 90 -23.85 -25.59 -0.84
C LEU A 90 -24.15 -25.46 -2.35
N GLY A 91 -23.25 -25.97 -3.19
CA GLY A 91 -23.32 -25.94 -4.65
C GLY A 91 -23.20 -24.55 -5.26
N ARG A 92 -22.74 -23.56 -4.51
CA ARG A 92 -22.55 -22.20 -5.02
C ARG A 92 -21.30 -22.14 -5.87
N SER A 93 -21.31 -21.32 -6.92
CA SER A 93 -20.14 -21.11 -7.78
C SER A 93 -18.96 -20.49 -7.01
N VAL A 94 -17.82 -21.17 -6.97
CA VAL A 94 -16.60 -20.67 -6.32
C VAL A 94 -16.07 -19.43 -7.03
N LEU A 95 -16.21 -19.34 -8.36
CA LEU A 95 -15.82 -18.15 -9.13
C LEU A 95 -16.65 -16.93 -8.74
N ALA A 96 -17.98 -17.09 -8.69
CA ALA A 96 -18.88 -16.01 -8.29
C ALA A 96 -18.56 -15.53 -6.87
N ARG A 97 -18.33 -16.47 -5.94
CA ARG A 97 -17.95 -16.15 -4.57
C ARG A 97 -16.58 -15.48 -4.48
N LEU A 98 -15.60 -15.89 -5.28
CA LEU A 98 -14.25 -15.32 -5.27
C LEU A 98 -14.26 -13.84 -5.69
N ILE A 99 -15.08 -13.50 -6.70
CA ILE A 99 -15.22 -12.13 -7.18
C ILE A 99 -16.00 -11.28 -6.17
N ASP A 100 -17.11 -11.79 -5.60
CA ASP A 100 -17.86 -11.05 -4.58
C ASP A 100 -17.02 -10.82 -3.31
N ALA A 101 -16.22 -11.82 -2.93
CA ALA A 101 -15.28 -11.73 -1.82
C ALA A 101 -14.18 -10.69 -2.02
N ALA A 102 -13.78 -10.42 -3.28
CA ALA A 102 -12.78 -9.39 -3.59
C ALA A 102 -13.26 -8.01 -3.12
N ALA A 103 -14.53 -7.68 -3.35
CA ALA A 103 -15.14 -6.43 -2.93
C ALA A 103 -15.16 -6.31 -1.40
N THR A 104 -15.61 -7.35 -0.70
CA THR A 104 -15.70 -7.37 0.77
C THR A 104 -14.32 -7.26 1.41
N THR A 105 -13.35 -8.08 0.98
CA THR A 105 -11.98 -8.05 1.52
C THR A 105 -11.33 -6.68 1.31
N LEU A 106 -11.52 -6.05 0.14
CA LEU A 106 -10.97 -4.74 -0.14
C LEU A 106 -11.70 -3.62 0.65
N SER A 107 -13.01 -3.74 0.83
CA SER A 107 -13.81 -2.80 1.65
C SER A 107 -13.45 -2.82 3.13
N VAL A 108 -12.80 -3.87 3.62
CA VAL A 108 -12.27 -3.92 5.00
C VAL A 108 -10.85 -3.38 5.03
N ALA A 109 -9.96 -3.89 4.16
CA ALA A 109 -8.55 -3.57 4.22
C ALA A 109 -8.24 -2.11 3.87
N VAL A 110 -8.87 -1.56 2.83
CA VAL A 110 -8.58 -0.18 2.37
C VAL A 110 -9.00 0.86 3.40
N PRO A 111 -10.24 0.87 3.93
CA PRO A 111 -10.64 1.85 4.93
C PRO A 111 -9.84 1.73 6.24
N ALA A 112 -9.50 0.51 6.68
CA ALA A 112 -8.70 0.32 7.89
C ALA A 112 -7.31 0.98 7.77
N VAL A 113 -6.65 0.80 6.63
CA VAL A 113 -5.37 1.45 6.31
C VAL A 113 -5.53 2.96 6.19
N LEU A 114 -6.55 3.45 5.48
CA LEU A 114 -6.74 4.89 5.29
C LEU A 114 -7.05 5.60 6.62
N CYS A 115 -7.93 5.05 7.45
CA CYS A 115 -8.25 5.61 8.76
C CYS A 115 -7.03 5.65 9.67
N SER A 116 -6.29 4.55 9.76
CA SER A 116 -5.07 4.49 10.58
C SER A 116 -3.95 5.39 10.07
N LEU A 117 -3.78 5.48 8.75
CA LEU A 117 -2.87 6.41 8.10
C LEU A 117 -3.22 7.86 8.44
N VAL A 118 -4.46 8.28 8.24
CA VAL A 118 -4.87 9.67 8.48
C VAL A 118 -4.76 10.04 9.97
N ILE A 119 -5.34 9.22 10.85
CA ILE A 119 -5.37 9.51 12.29
C ILE A 119 -3.96 9.42 12.88
N GLY A 120 -3.24 8.33 12.60
CA GLY A 120 -1.89 8.11 13.11
C GLY A 120 -0.90 9.14 12.58
N SER A 121 -0.93 9.44 11.27
CA SER A 121 -0.03 10.45 10.70
C SER A 121 -0.31 11.85 11.24
N ALA A 122 -1.58 12.25 11.39
CA ALA A 122 -1.92 13.55 11.94
C ALA A 122 -1.40 13.72 13.39
N ILE A 123 -1.61 12.70 14.23
CA ILE A 123 -1.13 12.71 15.62
C ILE A 123 0.40 12.71 15.66
N GLY A 124 1.06 11.87 14.86
CA GLY A 124 2.51 11.75 14.87
C GLY A 124 3.23 12.97 14.28
N LEU A 125 2.73 13.56 13.19
CA LEU A 125 3.24 14.84 12.66
C LEU A 125 3.14 15.95 13.70
N TRP A 126 2.00 16.06 14.37
CA TRP A 126 1.79 17.05 15.42
C TRP A 126 2.70 16.81 16.63
N ALA A 127 2.85 15.56 17.06
CA ALA A 127 3.70 15.17 18.18
C ALA A 127 5.18 15.42 17.88
N GLY A 128 5.68 14.96 16.72
CA GLY A 128 7.08 15.10 16.32
C GLY A 128 7.48 16.56 16.08
N TYR A 129 6.58 17.38 15.52
CA TYR A 129 6.87 18.80 15.32
C TYR A 129 7.02 19.56 16.65
N HIS A 130 6.13 19.34 17.62
CA HIS A 130 6.16 20.08 18.89
C HIS A 130 7.12 19.50 19.94
N GLY A 131 7.38 18.19 19.89
CA GLY A 131 8.24 17.50 20.85
C GLY A 131 7.75 17.53 22.31
N GLY A 132 8.64 17.14 23.22
CA GLY A 132 8.46 17.26 24.67
C GLY A 132 7.29 16.42 25.21
N ARG A 133 6.49 16.98 26.11
CA ARG A 133 5.39 16.25 26.79
C ARG A 133 4.33 15.71 25.82
N ARG A 134 4.03 16.44 24.74
CA ARG A 134 3.02 16.05 23.74
C ARG A 134 3.44 14.78 23.01
N GLU A 135 4.70 14.73 22.64
CA GLU A 135 5.35 13.56 22.05
C GLU A 135 5.39 12.39 23.02
N SER A 136 5.78 12.61 24.28
CA SER A 136 5.77 11.55 25.29
C SER A 136 4.38 10.95 25.52
N VAL A 137 3.33 11.78 25.57
CA VAL A 137 1.94 11.30 25.74
C VAL A 137 1.49 10.50 24.52
N ALA A 138 1.70 11.01 23.31
CA ALA A 138 1.33 10.32 22.08
C ALA A 138 2.03 8.95 21.96
N MET A 139 3.32 8.89 22.30
CA MET A 139 4.08 7.65 22.31
C MET A 139 3.60 6.67 23.38
N ARG A 140 3.25 7.14 24.59
CA ARG A 140 2.66 6.27 25.62
C ARG A 140 1.34 5.65 25.19
N VAL A 141 0.46 6.42 24.55
CA VAL A 141 -0.80 5.88 24.01
C VAL A 141 -0.52 4.81 22.95
N ALA A 142 0.45 5.05 22.07
CA ALA A 142 0.88 4.07 21.08
C ALA A 142 1.44 2.79 21.73
N ASP A 143 2.23 2.91 22.80
CA ASP A 143 2.81 1.78 23.54
C ASP A 143 1.72 0.94 24.24
N VAL A 144 0.69 1.58 24.80
CA VAL A 144 -0.47 0.88 25.39
C VAL A 144 -1.27 0.10 24.34
N ILE A 145 -1.44 0.63 23.13
CA ILE A 145 -2.14 -0.10 22.06
C ILE A 145 -1.33 -1.34 21.65
N LEU A 146 0.00 -1.20 21.53
CA LEU A 146 0.87 -2.29 21.09
C LEU A 146 1.23 -3.31 22.17
N SER A 147 0.98 -3.01 23.45
CA SER A 147 1.18 -4.00 24.51
C SER A 147 0.22 -5.18 24.40
N PHE A 148 -0.90 -5.00 23.71
CA PHE A 148 -1.85 -6.06 23.43
C PHE A 148 -1.63 -6.62 22.01
N PRO A 149 -1.50 -7.95 21.84
CA PRO A 149 -1.48 -8.56 20.51
C PRO A 149 -2.73 -8.17 19.71
N SER A 150 -2.55 -7.65 18.50
CA SER A 150 -3.65 -7.09 17.69
C SER A 150 -4.78 -8.09 17.44
N LEU A 151 -4.44 -9.37 17.24
CA LEU A 151 -5.42 -10.45 17.10
C LEU A 151 -6.23 -10.67 18.38
N LEU A 152 -5.61 -10.58 19.56
CA LEU A 152 -6.34 -10.76 20.83
C LEU A 152 -7.34 -9.62 21.05
N ILE A 153 -6.93 -8.36 20.79
CA ILE A 153 -7.86 -7.22 20.86
C ILE A 153 -9.04 -7.46 19.91
N ALA A 154 -8.74 -7.85 18.66
CA ALA A 154 -9.77 -8.11 17.65
C ALA A 154 -10.76 -9.20 18.08
N VAL A 155 -10.28 -10.33 18.62
CA VAL A 155 -11.14 -11.41 19.12
C VAL A 155 -12.06 -10.92 20.24
N VAL A 156 -11.50 -10.28 21.27
CA VAL A 156 -12.26 -9.84 22.44
C VAL A 156 -13.33 -8.82 22.03
N VAL A 157 -12.99 -7.84 21.21
CA VAL A 157 -13.92 -6.80 20.80
C VAL A 157 -14.99 -7.34 19.85
N LEU A 158 -14.64 -8.17 18.87
CA LEU A 158 -15.65 -8.73 17.95
C LEU A 158 -16.60 -9.70 18.64
N TYR A 159 -16.15 -10.37 19.70
CA TYR A 159 -17.02 -11.16 20.56
C TYR A 159 -18.03 -10.30 21.33
N VAL A 160 -17.63 -9.11 21.80
CA VAL A 160 -18.51 -8.20 22.54
C VAL A 160 -19.44 -7.39 21.62
N PHE A 161 -18.93 -6.87 20.51
CA PHE A 161 -19.64 -5.92 19.64
C PHE A 161 -20.34 -6.56 18.44
N SER A 162 -20.38 -7.90 18.38
CA SER A 162 -20.78 -8.70 17.22
C SER A 162 -19.87 -8.50 15.99
N PRO A 163 -19.54 -9.56 15.24
CA PRO A 163 -18.77 -9.42 14.02
C PRO A 163 -19.52 -8.63 12.93
N SER A 164 -18.94 -7.53 12.46
CA SER A 164 -19.40 -6.78 11.29
C SER A 164 -18.21 -6.18 10.54
N ALA A 165 -18.36 -5.95 9.23
CA ALA A 165 -17.31 -5.33 8.42
C ALA A 165 -16.83 -3.99 9.03
N THR A 166 -17.76 -3.17 9.53
CA THR A 166 -17.46 -1.89 10.19
C THR A 166 -16.65 -2.07 11.47
N ASN A 167 -17.03 -3.03 12.33
CA ASN A 167 -16.31 -3.31 13.57
C ASN A 167 -14.90 -3.82 13.29
N ILE A 168 -14.74 -4.68 12.27
CA ILE A 168 -13.44 -5.18 11.82
C ILE A 168 -12.58 -4.02 11.30
N VAL A 169 -13.14 -3.11 10.50
CA VAL A 169 -12.43 -1.91 10.02
C VAL A 169 -11.95 -1.05 11.20
N LEU A 170 -12.83 -0.76 12.16
CA LEU A 170 -12.52 0.10 13.30
C LEU A 170 -11.38 -0.49 14.14
N ILE A 171 -11.45 -1.78 14.46
CA ILE A 171 -10.43 -2.40 15.30
C ILE A 171 -9.08 -2.53 14.61
N LEU A 172 -9.08 -2.91 13.33
CA LEU A 172 -7.85 -2.98 12.55
C LEU A 172 -7.25 -1.58 12.40
N ALA A 173 -8.07 -0.55 12.16
CA ALA A 173 -7.60 0.83 12.11
C ALA A 173 -6.92 1.24 13.44
N VAL A 174 -7.60 1.03 14.58
CA VAL A 174 -7.05 1.38 15.90
C VAL A 174 -5.75 0.64 16.18
N ALA A 175 -5.70 -0.65 15.87
CA ALA A 175 -4.50 -1.47 16.04
C ALA A 175 -3.30 -1.00 15.19
N ARG A 176 -3.55 -0.29 14.08
CA ARG A 176 -2.51 0.21 13.18
C ARG A 176 -2.14 1.69 13.38
N ILE A 177 -2.94 2.48 14.11
CA ILE A 177 -2.60 3.87 14.47
C ILE A 177 -1.15 4.03 14.98
N PRO A 178 -0.64 3.18 15.90
CA PRO A 178 0.73 3.32 16.42
C PRO A 178 1.81 3.28 15.34
N VAL A 179 1.61 2.53 14.27
CA VAL A 179 2.60 2.38 13.19
C VAL A 179 2.77 3.72 12.45
N TYR A 180 1.67 4.30 11.99
CA TYR A 180 1.70 5.60 11.31
C TYR A 180 2.09 6.75 12.24
N LEU A 181 1.66 6.69 13.50
CA LEU A 181 2.05 7.66 14.53
C LEU A 181 3.57 7.69 14.69
N ARG A 182 4.22 6.54 14.84
CA ARG A 182 5.67 6.49 15.02
C ARG A 182 6.43 6.91 13.77
N THR A 183 6.02 6.45 12.60
CA THR A 183 6.67 6.81 11.33
C THR A 183 6.57 8.32 11.07
N SER A 184 5.36 8.89 11.15
CA SER A 184 5.16 10.33 10.94
C SER A 184 5.82 11.19 12.01
N ARG A 185 5.89 10.72 13.26
CA ARG A 185 6.63 11.40 14.34
C ARG A 185 8.14 11.43 14.08
N ALA A 186 8.72 10.35 13.57
CA ALA A 186 10.13 10.31 13.20
C ALA A 186 10.44 11.30 12.07
N GLU A 187 9.66 11.26 11.00
CA GLU A 187 9.77 12.19 9.85
C GLU A 187 9.61 13.65 10.29
N ALA A 188 8.60 13.96 11.10
CA ALA A 188 8.38 15.33 11.57
C ALA A 188 9.50 15.82 12.50
N ALA A 189 10.05 14.93 13.35
CA ALA A 189 11.15 15.27 14.24
C ALA A 189 12.47 15.52 13.49
N GLU A 190 12.70 14.84 12.36
CA GLU A 190 13.83 15.09 11.48
C GLU A 190 13.65 16.38 10.67
N LEU A 191 12.46 16.57 10.07
CA LEU A 191 12.20 17.72 9.23
C LEU A 191 12.15 19.04 10.01
N ARG A 192 11.74 19.01 11.29
CA ARG A 192 11.69 20.23 12.12
C ARG A 192 13.08 20.84 12.40
N SER A 193 14.15 20.07 12.26
CA SER A 193 15.54 20.53 12.46
C SER A 193 16.23 20.97 11.17
N ARG A 194 15.51 21.03 10.04
CA ARG A 194 16.06 21.48 8.76
C ARG A 194 15.89 22.99 8.59
N LEU A 195 16.87 23.62 7.92
CA LEU A 195 16.96 25.08 7.73
C LEU A 195 15.70 25.72 7.12
N PHE A 196 14.97 25.03 6.24
CA PHE A 196 13.75 25.59 5.65
C PHE A 196 12.63 25.76 6.68
N VAL A 197 12.58 24.94 7.72
CA VAL A 197 11.61 25.09 8.82
C VAL A 197 11.99 26.28 9.70
N ASP A 198 13.27 26.45 10.00
CA ASP A 198 13.74 27.59 10.77
C ASP A 198 13.52 28.91 10.02
N ALA A 199 13.77 28.94 8.71
CA ALA A 199 13.42 30.07 7.86
C ALA A 199 11.91 30.35 7.88
N ALA A 200 11.05 29.33 7.73
CA ALA A 200 9.60 29.54 7.79
C ALA A 200 9.14 30.12 9.14
N ARG A 201 9.79 29.72 10.24
CA ARG A 201 9.53 30.24 11.59
C ARG A 201 9.97 31.70 11.74
N THR A 202 11.14 32.08 11.21
CA THR A 202 11.61 33.48 11.27
C THR A 202 10.72 34.42 10.47
N PHE A 203 10.12 33.93 9.38
CA PHE A 203 9.08 34.66 8.63
C PHE A 203 7.69 34.67 9.31
N GLY A 204 7.54 34.12 10.51
CA GLY A 204 6.29 34.14 11.28
C GLY A 204 5.21 33.17 10.77
N THR A 205 5.58 32.16 9.98
CA THR A 205 4.61 31.18 9.47
C THR A 205 4.01 30.35 10.61
N PRO A 206 2.67 30.22 10.71
CA PRO A 206 2.07 29.47 11.81
C PRO A 206 2.42 27.99 11.73
N SER A 207 2.66 27.35 12.88
CA SER A 207 3.05 25.93 12.99
C SER A 207 2.17 24.96 12.21
N ARG A 208 0.84 25.20 12.18
CA ARG A 208 -0.09 24.35 11.39
C ARG A 208 0.22 24.43 9.89
N SER A 209 0.50 25.62 9.37
CA SER A 209 0.90 25.81 7.97
C SER A 209 2.21 25.10 7.67
N ILE A 210 3.19 25.18 8.60
CA ILE A 210 4.47 24.46 8.45
C ILE A 210 4.25 22.95 8.35
N ILE A 211 3.42 22.39 9.22
CA ILE A 211 3.11 20.95 9.23
C ILE A 211 2.44 20.51 7.92
N TYR A 212 1.35 21.16 7.52
CA TYR A 212 0.57 20.69 6.36
C TYR A 212 1.14 21.08 5.00
N ARG A 213 1.86 22.20 4.90
CA ARG A 213 2.38 22.74 3.63
C ARG A 213 3.83 22.38 3.36
N HIS A 214 4.63 22.12 4.40
CA HIS A 214 6.04 21.81 4.25
C HIS A 214 6.37 20.39 4.70
N ILE A 215 5.98 19.99 5.91
CA ILE A 215 6.40 18.69 6.47
C ILE A 215 5.62 17.53 5.86
N LEU A 216 4.27 17.60 5.83
CA LEU A 216 3.42 16.55 5.32
C LEU A 216 3.76 16.19 3.86
N PRO A 217 3.89 17.13 2.90
CA PRO A 217 4.22 16.79 1.52
C PRO A 217 5.56 16.06 1.36
N ILE A 218 6.53 16.34 2.24
CA ILE A 218 7.83 15.67 2.24
C ILE A 218 7.72 14.26 2.84
N ALA A 219 6.91 14.08 3.90
CA ALA A 219 6.71 12.79 4.55
C ALA A 219 5.73 11.85 3.81
N LEU A 220 4.86 12.39 2.94
CA LEU A 220 3.83 11.64 2.22
C LEU A 220 4.37 10.40 1.48
N PRO A 221 5.47 10.46 0.70
CA PRO A 221 6.03 9.28 0.04
C PRO A 221 6.40 8.15 0.99
N THR A 222 7.02 8.47 2.14
CA THR A 222 7.32 7.48 3.19
C THR A 222 6.04 6.87 3.74
N LEU A 223 5.06 7.71 4.09
CA LEU A 223 3.78 7.27 4.66
C LEU A 223 2.98 6.39 3.70
N LEU A 224 2.94 6.71 2.42
CA LEU A 224 2.27 5.91 1.38
C LEU A 224 2.97 4.56 1.14
N THR A 225 4.30 4.55 1.23
CA THR A 225 5.08 3.30 1.16
C THR A 225 4.73 2.38 2.33
N VAL A 226 4.69 2.92 3.55
CA VAL A 226 4.28 2.16 4.74
C VAL A 226 2.84 1.69 4.62
N ALA A 227 1.92 2.54 4.14
CA ALA A 227 0.52 2.18 3.96
C ALA A 227 0.31 1.01 3.00
N THR A 228 1.11 0.91 1.95
CA THR A 228 1.01 -0.18 0.98
C THR A 228 1.48 -1.52 1.57
N LEU A 229 2.55 -1.50 2.38
CA LEU A 229 2.99 -2.70 3.12
C LEU A 229 1.97 -3.08 4.19
N ASP A 230 1.38 -2.08 4.83
CA ASP A 230 0.39 -2.27 5.88
C ASP A 230 -0.91 -2.86 5.37
N PHE A 231 -1.31 -2.47 4.15
CA PHE A 231 -2.44 -3.08 3.46
C PHE A 231 -2.32 -4.60 3.39
N CYS A 232 -1.13 -5.14 3.07
CA CYS A 232 -0.88 -6.58 3.08
C CYS A 232 -1.08 -7.17 4.48
N PHE A 233 -0.58 -6.51 5.52
CA PHE A 233 -0.70 -6.98 6.90
C PHE A 233 -2.16 -6.98 7.39
N VAL A 234 -2.90 -5.89 7.13
CA VAL A 234 -4.31 -5.75 7.47
C VAL A 234 -5.16 -6.81 6.76
N MET A 235 -4.88 -7.05 5.48
CA MET A 235 -5.56 -8.08 4.69
C MET A 235 -5.31 -9.49 5.23
N LEU A 236 -4.07 -9.83 5.58
CA LEU A 236 -3.75 -11.12 6.23
C LEU A 236 -4.38 -11.25 7.62
N THR A 237 -4.47 -10.14 8.36
CA THR A 237 -5.11 -10.10 9.69
C THR A 237 -6.61 -10.32 9.56
N GLU A 238 -7.30 -9.63 8.65
CA GLU A 238 -8.72 -9.88 8.35
C GLU A 238 -8.95 -11.35 7.98
N SER A 239 -8.12 -11.90 7.09
CA SER A 239 -8.25 -13.28 6.67
C SER A 239 -8.01 -14.26 7.83
N SER A 240 -7.10 -13.94 8.74
CA SER A 240 -6.87 -14.71 9.97
C SER A 240 -8.06 -14.66 10.92
N LEU A 241 -8.70 -13.50 11.09
CA LEU A 241 -9.91 -13.36 11.90
C LEU A 241 -11.08 -14.15 11.31
N SER A 242 -11.28 -14.06 9.99
CA SER A 242 -12.28 -14.84 9.27
C SER A 242 -12.00 -16.34 9.36
N PHE A 243 -10.72 -16.76 9.34
CA PHE A 243 -10.32 -18.15 9.57
C PHE A 243 -10.60 -18.64 11.00
N LEU A 244 -10.50 -17.76 11.99
CA LEU A 244 -10.85 -18.03 13.38
C LEU A 244 -12.37 -18.02 13.65
N GLY A 245 -13.20 -17.71 12.64
CA GLY A 245 -14.66 -17.71 12.73
C GLY A 245 -15.27 -16.45 13.33
N ILE A 246 -14.46 -15.42 13.60
CA ILE A 246 -14.88 -14.15 14.21
C ILE A 246 -14.81 -12.96 13.23
N GLY A 247 -14.40 -13.21 11.99
CA GLY A 247 -14.34 -12.20 10.93
C GLY A 247 -15.69 -11.99 10.24
N ILE A 248 -15.64 -11.83 8.92
CA ILE A 248 -16.85 -11.62 8.10
C ILE A 248 -17.79 -12.83 8.23
N GLN A 249 -19.07 -12.55 8.43
CA GLN A 249 -20.10 -13.56 8.62
C GLN A 249 -21.06 -13.61 7.42
N PRO A 250 -21.64 -14.79 7.10
CA PRO A 250 -22.73 -14.89 6.13
C PRO A 250 -23.87 -13.90 6.44
N PRO A 251 -24.51 -13.27 5.44
CA PRO A 251 -24.48 -13.58 4.01
C PRO A 251 -23.23 -13.09 3.27
N ASP A 252 -22.45 -12.18 3.85
CA ASP A 252 -21.24 -11.68 3.23
C ASP A 252 -20.17 -12.77 3.09
N VAL A 253 -19.32 -12.64 2.08
CA VAL A 253 -18.19 -13.53 1.83
C VAL A 253 -16.90 -12.72 1.76
N SER A 254 -15.82 -13.25 2.33
CA SER A 254 -14.45 -12.74 2.18
C SER A 254 -13.50 -13.87 1.78
N TRP A 255 -12.32 -13.55 1.24
CA TRP A 255 -11.36 -14.58 0.85
C TRP A 255 -10.91 -15.42 2.05
N GLY A 256 -10.72 -14.79 3.21
CA GLY A 256 -10.41 -15.51 4.46
C GLY A 256 -11.52 -16.45 4.91
N LEU A 257 -12.79 -16.04 4.78
CA LEU A 257 -13.93 -16.90 5.11
C LEU A 257 -14.03 -18.11 4.18
N MET A 258 -13.76 -17.93 2.88
CA MET A 258 -13.75 -19.04 1.92
C MET A 258 -12.66 -20.07 2.27
N VAL A 259 -11.46 -19.61 2.63
CA VAL A 259 -10.37 -20.48 3.11
C VAL A 259 -10.80 -21.24 4.38
N ALA A 260 -11.48 -20.57 5.31
CA ALA A 260 -11.98 -21.17 6.54
C ALA A 260 -12.98 -22.31 6.27
N GLN A 261 -13.94 -22.05 5.37
CA GLN A 261 -14.99 -22.99 4.99
C GLN A 261 -14.44 -24.20 4.22
N GLY A 262 -13.47 -23.99 3.34
CA GLY A 262 -12.86 -25.05 2.55
C GLY A 262 -11.89 -25.95 3.34
N ARG A 263 -11.44 -25.55 4.53
CA ARG A 263 -10.47 -26.29 5.36
C ARG A 263 -10.83 -27.76 5.54
N GLN A 264 -12.11 -28.05 5.76
CA GLN A 264 -12.61 -29.41 6.02
C GLN A 264 -12.64 -30.28 4.74
N TYR A 265 -12.55 -29.67 3.57
CA TYR A 265 -12.71 -30.32 2.26
C TYR A 265 -11.42 -30.32 1.46
N LEU A 266 -10.26 -30.08 2.07
CA LEU A 266 -8.98 -30.03 1.36
C LEU A 266 -8.63 -31.31 0.60
N GLN A 267 -9.07 -32.47 1.09
CA GLN A 267 -8.81 -33.75 0.43
C GLN A 267 -9.75 -34.02 -0.76
N THR A 268 -10.96 -33.48 -0.74
CA THR A 268 -12.03 -33.79 -1.71
C THR A 268 -12.31 -32.65 -2.69
N ALA A 269 -12.32 -31.41 -2.19
CA ALA A 269 -12.59 -30.18 -2.94
C ALA A 269 -11.57 -29.08 -2.61
N TRP A 270 -10.29 -29.35 -2.94
CA TRP A 270 -9.15 -28.47 -2.65
C TRP A 270 -9.31 -27.04 -3.23
N TRP A 271 -10.04 -26.89 -4.34
CA TRP A 271 -10.25 -25.60 -5.02
C TRP A 271 -10.95 -24.56 -4.12
N ILE A 272 -11.81 -25.00 -3.19
CA ILE A 272 -12.55 -24.11 -2.29
C ILE A 272 -11.58 -23.32 -1.38
N THR A 273 -10.45 -23.92 -0.99
CA THR A 273 -9.44 -23.29 -0.12
C THR A 273 -8.29 -22.68 -0.90
N VAL A 274 -7.77 -23.40 -1.90
CA VAL A 274 -6.54 -23.00 -2.61
C VAL A 274 -6.77 -21.77 -3.48
N LEU A 275 -7.92 -21.66 -4.15
CA LEU A 275 -8.22 -20.51 -5.02
C LEU A 275 -8.31 -19.17 -4.26
N PRO A 276 -9.09 -19.04 -3.17
CA PRO A 276 -9.08 -17.80 -2.38
C PRO A 276 -7.74 -17.56 -1.68
N GLY A 277 -7.03 -18.62 -1.24
CA GLY A 277 -5.66 -18.49 -0.73
C GLY A 277 -4.71 -17.90 -1.78
N LEU A 278 -4.79 -18.37 -3.03
CA LEU A 278 -4.01 -17.84 -4.14
C LEU A 278 -4.37 -16.38 -4.44
N ALA A 279 -5.64 -16.00 -4.37
CA ALA A 279 -6.07 -14.61 -4.53
C ALA A 279 -5.44 -13.68 -3.47
N ILE A 280 -5.38 -14.12 -2.21
CA ILE A 280 -4.70 -13.39 -1.12
C ILE A 280 -3.20 -13.24 -1.44
N VAL A 281 -2.53 -14.33 -1.81
CA VAL A 281 -1.09 -14.33 -2.13
C VAL A 281 -0.78 -13.42 -3.33
N LEU A 282 -1.52 -13.56 -4.43
CA LEU A 282 -1.32 -12.75 -5.62
C LEU A 282 -1.51 -11.27 -5.34
N THR A 283 -2.54 -10.92 -4.56
CA THR A 283 -2.83 -9.53 -4.19
C THR A 283 -1.73 -8.95 -3.30
N THR A 284 -1.34 -9.66 -2.25
CA THR A 284 -0.33 -9.20 -1.27
C THR A 284 1.07 -9.11 -1.88
N VAL A 285 1.48 -10.09 -2.69
CA VAL A 285 2.77 -10.05 -3.41
C VAL A 285 2.78 -8.88 -4.40
N SER A 286 1.70 -8.71 -5.17
CA SER A 286 1.61 -7.63 -6.15
C SER A 286 1.65 -6.25 -5.48
N ALA A 287 0.94 -6.06 -4.37
CA ALA A 287 1.00 -4.83 -3.56
C ALA A 287 2.39 -4.57 -2.99
N THR A 288 3.04 -5.61 -2.46
CA THR A 288 4.39 -5.48 -1.87
C THR A 288 5.43 -5.09 -2.91
N VAL A 289 5.39 -5.71 -4.10
CA VAL A 289 6.29 -5.37 -5.22
C VAL A 289 6.04 -3.94 -5.69
N LEU A 290 4.77 -3.54 -5.81
CA LEU A 290 4.41 -2.18 -6.22
C LEU A 290 4.84 -1.14 -5.16
N ALA A 291 4.73 -1.45 -3.87
CA ALA A 291 5.22 -0.61 -2.78
C ALA A 291 6.73 -0.36 -2.85
N ALA A 292 7.49 -1.44 -3.06
CA ALA A 292 8.94 -1.38 -3.20
C ALA A 292 9.36 -0.53 -4.41
N TRP A 293 8.67 -0.70 -5.55
CA TRP A 293 8.89 0.13 -6.72
C TRP A 293 8.51 1.60 -6.49
N ALA A 294 7.36 1.86 -5.86
CA ALA A 294 6.89 3.22 -5.58
C ALA A 294 7.92 3.98 -4.73
N ARG A 295 8.46 3.34 -3.68
CA ARG A 295 9.54 3.89 -2.86
C ARG A 295 10.75 4.32 -3.69
N ILE A 296 11.23 3.44 -4.58
CA ILE A 296 12.39 3.71 -5.44
C ILE A 296 12.09 4.82 -6.45
N ALA A 297 10.85 4.88 -6.95
CA ALA A 297 10.42 5.90 -7.91
C ALA A 297 10.28 7.29 -7.26
N THR A 298 9.87 7.35 -5.99
CA THR A 298 9.70 8.59 -5.23
C THR A 298 10.99 9.12 -4.62
N ASP A 299 11.95 8.25 -4.31
CA ASP A 299 13.25 8.67 -3.74
C ASP A 299 14.21 9.17 -4.85
N PRO A 300 14.55 10.47 -4.90
CA PRO A 300 15.46 11.01 -5.90
C PRO A 300 16.85 10.35 -5.88
N ALA A 301 17.32 9.94 -4.70
CA ALA A 301 18.62 9.30 -4.52
C ALA A 301 18.62 7.83 -4.98
N GLN A 302 17.46 7.21 -5.18
CA GLN A 302 17.35 5.82 -5.66
C GLN A 302 16.81 5.71 -7.08
N ARG A 303 16.23 6.78 -7.62
CA ARG A 303 15.64 6.82 -8.97
C ARG A 303 16.63 6.48 -10.09
N TRP A 304 17.94 6.71 -9.89
CA TRP A 304 18.98 6.31 -10.83
C TRP A 304 18.94 4.80 -11.15
N ARG A 305 18.51 3.96 -10.19
CA ARG A 305 18.37 2.52 -10.39
C ARG A 305 17.38 2.19 -11.51
N LEU A 306 16.29 2.94 -11.65
CA LEU A 306 15.25 2.71 -12.67
C LEU A 306 15.59 3.30 -14.05
N THR A 307 16.59 4.19 -14.12
CA THR A 307 16.93 4.90 -15.37
C THR A 307 18.15 4.33 -16.08
N LEU A 308 19.06 3.66 -15.37
CA LEU A 308 20.25 3.04 -15.96
C LEU A 308 19.92 1.71 -16.67
N PRO A 309 20.42 1.50 -17.91
CA PRO A 309 20.34 0.21 -18.60
C PRO A 309 21.01 -0.91 -17.79
N ARG A 310 20.34 -2.08 -17.70
CA ARG A 310 20.77 -3.25 -16.90
C ARG A 310 22.24 -3.66 -17.12
N LYS A 311 22.78 -3.41 -18.33
CA LYS A 311 24.18 -3.70 -18.74
C LYS A 311 25.25 -2.84 -18.04
N ARG A 312 24.90 -1.65 -17.53
CA ARG A 312 25.83 -0.75 -16.80
C ARG A 312 25.75 -0.84 -15.27
N ARG A 313 24.78 -1.60 -14.72
CA ARG A 313 24.62 -1.74 -13.26
C ARG A 313 25.80 -2.47 -12.59
N GLY A 314 26.47 -3.38 -13.29
CA GLY A 314 27.66 -4.07 -12.78
C GLY A 314 28.94 -3.20 -12.78
N ALA A 315 29.02 -2.21 -13.67
CA ALA A 315 30.17 -1.31 -13.78
C ALA A 315 30.07 -0.09 -12.84
N SER A 316 28.85 0.29 -12.43
CA SER A 316 28.56 1.46 -11.58
C SER A 316 28.32 1.07 -10.12
N ALA A 317 28.95 0.00 -9.62
CA ALA A 317 29.03 -0.25 -8.17
C ALA A 317 29.92 0.79 -7.46
N ALA A 318 30.69 1.58 -8.21
CA ALA A 318 31.27 2.81 -7.72
C ALA A 318 30.19 3.91 -7.70
N VAL A 319 29.80 4.32 -6.49
CA VAL A 319 29.02 5.54 -6.27
C VAL A 319 29.75 6.70 -6.98
N PRO A 320 29.09 7.51 -7.83
CA PRO A 320 29.70 8.71 -8.39
C PRO A 320 30.22 9.58 -7.23
N PRO A 321 31.50 9.98 -7.23
CA PRO A 321 32.10 10.69 -6.09
C PRO A 321 31.41 12.02 -5.77
N GLU A 322 30.61 12.57 -6.70
CA GLU A 322 29.79 13.77 -6.52
C GLU A 322 28.52 13.56 -5.67
N MET A 323 28.19 12.32 -5.27
CA MET A 323 26.98 11.97 -4.50
C MET A 323 27.27 11.33 -3.14
N ILE A 324 28.50 11.44 -2.64
CA ILE A 324 28.85 11.10 -1.26
C ILE A 324 28.86 12.42 -0.47
N PRO A 325 28.07 12.56 0.62
CA PRO A 325 27.99 13.80 1.39
C PRO A 325 29.32 14.17 2.07
#